data_AF-A0A962N367-F1
#
_entry.id   AF-A0A962N367-F1
#
_cell.length_a   1.000
_cell.length_b   1.000
_cell.length_c   1.000
_cell.angle_alpha   90.00
_cell.angle_beta   90.00
_cell.angle_gamma   90.00
#
_symmetry.space_group_name_H-M   'P 1'
#
loop_
_entity.id
_entity.type
_entity.pdbx_description
1 polymer ?
#
loop_
_entity_poly.entity_id
_entity_poly.type
_entity_poly.pdbx_seq_one_letter_code
_entity_poly.pdbx_strand_id
1 'polypeptide(L)' 'MQAADLAFGDDAPVLMTEKDAVKCAGLGDERLWYLPVSAHFNALEATELLAAITATIRQAPA' A
#
# COMPACT_ATOMS: atom_id res chain seq x y z
N MET A 1 -0.28 12.01 5.02
CA MET A 1 -0.73 11.49 6.32
C MET A 1 0.23 12.03 7.35
N GLN A 2 -0.29 12.74 8.33
CA GLN A 2 0.45 13.37 9.41
C GLN A 2 0.26 12.54 10.70
N ALA A 3 1.16 12.65 11.67
CA ALA A 3 1.04 11.93 12.93
C ALA A 3 -0.28 12.23 13.67
N ALA A 4 -0.78 13.46 13.56
CA ALA A 4 -2.05 13.87 14.15
C ALA A 4 -3.26 13.11 13.58
N ASP A 5 -3.18 12.62 12.32
CA ASP A 5 -4.24 11.82 11.71
C ASP A 5 -4.39 10.43 12.38
N LEU A 6 -3.41 10.01 13.20
CA LEU A 6 -3.32 8.70 13.85
C LEU A 6 -3.40 8.79 15.39
N ALA A 7 -3.75 9.96 15.93
CA ALA A 7 -3.91 10.19 17.36
C ALA A 7 -5.35 9.86 17.81
N PHE A 8 -5.62 8.57 18.07
CA PHE A 8 -6.95 8.08 18.45
C PHE A 8 -7.32 8.31 19.93
N GLY A 9 -6.41 8.87 20.73
CA GLY A 9 -6.65 9.17 22.15
C GLY A 9 -6.33 8.02 23.12
N ASP A 10 -5.70 6.95 22.63
CA ASP A 10 -5.17 5.84 23.41
C ASP A 10 -3.85 5.33 22.81
N ASP A 11 -3.26 4.32 23.47
CA ASP A 11 -2.03 3.64 23.05
C ASP A 11 -2.32 2.34 22.28
N ALA A 12 -3.55 2.15 21.77
CA ALA A 12 -3.92 0.93 21.07
C ALA A 12 -3.18 0.82 19.72
N PRO A 13 -2.93 -0.40 19.22
CA PRO A 13 -2.39 -0.62 17.88
C PRO A 13 -3.30 -0.02 16.81
N VAL A 14 -2.70 0.65 15.83
CA VAL A 14 -3.39 1.21 14.66
C VAL A 14 -3.14 0.29 13.47
N LEU A 15 -4.21 -0.33 12.98
CA LEU A 15 -4.16 -1.12 11.75
C LEU A 15 -4.48 -0.24 10.54
N MET A 16 -3.63 -0.31 9.52
CA MET A 16 -3.83 0.39 8.25
C MET A 16 -3.54 -0.52 7.05
N THR A 17 -3.83 -0.01 5.86
CA THR A 17 -3.45 -0.67 4.61
C THR A 17 -1.93 -0.57 4.39
N GLU A 18 -1.33 -1.53 3.68
CA GLU A 18 0.10 -1.50 3.35
C GLU A 18 0.52 -0.21 2.60
N LYS A 19 -0.35 0.31 1.72
CA LYS A 19 -0.18 1.61 1.05
C LYS A 19 0.00 2.76 2.04
N ASP A 20 -0.75 2.76 3.13
CA ASP A 20 -0.66 3.80 4.15
C ASP A 20 0.56 3.59 5.07
N ALA A 21 0.97 2.35 5.32
CA ALA A 21 2.21 2.04 6.04
C ALA A 21 3.46 2.56 5.30
N VAL A 22 3.52 2.43 3.96
CA VAL A 22 4.60 3.03 3.14
C VAL A 22 4.66 4.55 3.31
N LYS A 23 3.51 5.22 3.38
CA LYS A 23 3.44 6.68 3.61
C LYS A 23 3.84 7.08 5.04
N CYS A 24 3.66 6.17 6.00
CA CYS A 24 3.92 6.39 7.42
C CYS A 24 5.28 5.89 7.91
N ALA A 25 6.11 5.31 7.04
CA ALA A 25 7.38 4.69 7.43
C ALA A 25 8.32 5.62 8.24
N GLY A 26 8.22 6.94 8.05
CA GLY A 26 9.01 7.94 8.77
C GLY A 26 8.39 8.49 10.07
N LEU A 27 7.19 8.07 10.46
CA LEU A 27 6.51 8.61 11.65
C LEU A 27 7.07 8.07 12.97
N GLY A 28 7.76 6.93 12.95
CA GLY A 28 8.45 6.38 14.13
C GLY A 28 7.52 5.93 15.27
N ASP A 29 6.24 5.69 14.99
CA ASP A 29 5.26 5.19 15.97
C ASP A 29 5.17 3.65 15.87
N GLU A 30 5.51 2.96 16.96
CA GLU A 30 5.53 1.50 17.05
C GLU A 30 4.12 0.87 17.04
N ARG A 31 3.07 1.68 17.21
CA ARG A 31 1.68 1.23 17.14
C ARG A 31 1.19 1.04 15.71
N LEU A 32 1.98 1.39 14.68
CA LEU A 32 1.54 1.34 13.30
C LEU A 32 1.76 -0.04 12.68
N TRP A 33 0.67 -0.73 12.39
CA TRP A 33 0.68 -2.08 11.81
C TRP A 33 -0.03 -2.11 10.46
N TYR A 34 0.40 -3.01 9.61
CA TYR A 34 -0.33 -3.40 8.40
C TYR A 34 -0.35 -4.92 8.29
N LEU A 35 -1.39 -5.45 7.63
CA LEU A 35 -1.43 -6.86 7.28
C LEU A 35 -0.84 -7.03 5.88
N PRO A 36 0.27 -7.78 5.70
CA PRO A 36 0.81 -8.05 4.38
C PRO A 36 -0.18 -8.92 3.58
N VAL A 37 -0.34 -8.61 2.31
CA VAL A 37 -1.17 -9.39 1.38
C VAL A 37 -0.38 -9.73 0.13
N SER A 38 -0.58 -10.94 -0.39
CA SER A 38 0.06 -11.42 -1.61
C SER A 38 -0.98 -11.64 -2.70
N ALA A 39 -0.79 -11.01 -3.85
CA ALA A 39 -1.57 -11.32 -5.04
C ALA A 39 -1.04 -12.60 -5.70
N HIS A 40 -1.94 -13.50 -6.08
CA HIS A 40 -1.60 -14.75 -6.75
C HIS A 40 -2.27 -14.77 -8.12
N PHE A 41 -1.48 -15.02 -9.16
CA PHE A 41 -1.93 -15.11 -10.53
C PHE A 41 -1.44 -16.41 -11.15
N ASN A 42 -2.26 -17.04 -11.97
CA ASN A 42 -1.76 -18.09 -12.85
C ASN A 42 -0.94 -17.47 -14.01
N ALA A 43 -0.26 -18.32 -14.78
CA ALA A 43 0.65 -17.85 -15.83
C ALA A 43 -0.06 -17.01 -16.92
N LEU A 44 -1.32 -17.33 -17.24
CA LEU A 44 -2.10 -16.59 -18.22
C LEU A 44 -2.52 -15.22 -17.67
N GLU A 45 -3.11 -15.19 -16.48
CA GLU A 45 -3.54 -13.95 -15.82
C GLU A 45 -2.37 -12.97 -15.61
N ALA A 46 -1.20 -13.47 -15.22
CA ALA A 46 0.00 -12.66 -15.06
C ALA A 46 0.45 -12.03 -16.38
N THR A 47 0.39 -12.79 -17.48
CA THR A 47 0.74 -12.32 -18.83
C THR A 47 -0.22 -11.23 -19.29
N GLU A 48 -1.52 -11.44 -19.11
CA GLU A 48 -2.56 -10.46 -19.47
C GLU A 48 -2.43 -9.17 -18.65
N LEU A 49 -2.21 -9.27 -17.34
CA LEU A 49 -2.01 -8.13 -16.46
C LEU A 49 -0.79 -7.30 -16.85
N LEU A 50 0.34 -7.95 -17.15
CA LEU A 50 1.56 -7.27 -17.60
C LEU A 50 1.35 -6.53 -18.92
N ALA A 51 0.62 -7.13 -19.87
CA ALA A 51 0.29 -6.49 -21.13
C ALA A 51 -0.57 -5.22 -20.91
N ALA A 52 -1.60 -5.32 -20.05
CA ALA A 52 -2.47 -4.19 -19.71
C ALA A 52 -1.72 -3.05 -19.01
N ILE A 53 -0.87 -3.36 -18.04
CA ILE A 53 -0.04 -2.37 -17.33
C ILE A 53 0.91 -1.68 -18.32
N THR A 54 1.59 -2.46 -19.17
CA THR A 54 2.56 -1.92 -20.15
C THR A 54 1.88 -1.00 -21.16
N ALA A 55 0.70 -1.36 -21.65
CA ALA A 55 -0.08 -0.50 -22.54
C ALA A 55 -0.48 0.81 -21.83
N THR A 56 -0.91 0.73 -20.57
CA THR A 56 -1.33 1.90 -19.78
C THR A 56 -0.18 2.87 -19.51
N ILE A 57 0.99 2.36 -19.08
CA ILE A 57 2.16 3.20 -18.80
C ILE A 57 2.62 3.94 -20.05
N ARG A 58 2.58 3.30 -21.23
CA ARG A 58 2.96 3.93 -22.51
C ARG A 58 2.02 5.06 -22.96
N GLN A 59 0.80 5.10 -22.42
CA GLN A 59 -0.18 6.12 -22.74
C GLN A 59 -0.21 7.28 -21.74
N ALA A 60 0.52 7.17 -20.63
CA ALA A 60 0.61 8.26 -19.66
C ALA A 60 1.44 9.43 -20.24
N PRO A 61 0.92 10.67 -20.24
CA PRO A 61 1.71 11.83 -20.61
C PRO A 61 2.88 12.02 -19.64
N ALA A 62 4.01 12.52 -20.17
CA ALA A 62 5.24 12.79 -19.43
C ALA A 62 5.05 13.88 -18.35
#